data_AF-A0A9W5PPT8-F1
#
_entry.id   AF-A0A9W5PPT8-F1
#
_cell.length_a   1.000
_cell.length_b   1.000
_cell.length_c   1.000
_cell.angle_alpha   90.00
_cell.angle_beta   90.00
_cell.angle_gamma   90.00
#
_symmetry.space_group_name_H-M   'P 1'
#
loop_
_entity.id
_entity.type
_entity.pdbx_description
1 polymer ?
#
loop_
_entity_poly.entity_id
_entity_poly.type
_entity_poly.pdbx_seq_one_letter_code
_entity_poly.pdbx_strand_id
1 'polypeptide(L)'
;MSKEGFLKELSSYLRKLPEEERQDILLDYEEHFQFGLEEGKTESEIIQGLGSPKVIAKELLAMYRFDEMKKNPSTSNVTRAVMAAIGLSLFNFIIVLGPLVAIIAFIFSFWIGGIASVVTPFFVIGKVFMGTFIWLDLFVSITFVGVGLLLCIIAFYSTKWFKRLCVRYVIWNFKMIKGE
;
A
#
# COMPACT_ATOMS: atom_id res chain seq x y z
N MET A 1 -5.92 44.08 15.74
CA MET A 1 -4.85 43.51 16.58
C MET A 1 -3.58 44.29 16.27
N SER A 2 -2.75 44.64 17.27
CA SER A 2 -1.45 45.30 17.03
C SER A 2 -0.34 44.28 16.80
N LYS A 3 0.81 44.74 16.30
CA LYS A 3 2.06 43.96 16.22
C LYS A 3 2.36 43.26 17.55
N GLU A 4 2.35 43.97 18.68
CA GLU A 4 2.68 43.35 19.98
C GLU A 4 1.65 42.29 20.37
N GLY A 5 0.38 42.50 20.03
CA GLY A 5 -0.67 41.51 20.24
C GLY A 5 -0.42 40.23 19.46
N PHE A 6 -0.06 40.34 18.17
CA PHE A 6 0.28 39.21 17.31
C PHE A 6 1.48 38.42 17.84
N LEU A 7 2.59 39.11 18.14
CA LEU A 7 3.82 38.48 18.63
C LEU A 7 3.63 37.81 19.99
N LYS A 8 2.83 38.42 20.88
CA LYS A 8 2.50 37.83 22.18
C LYS A 8 1.68 36.56 22.03
N GLU A 9 0.70 36.54 21.12
CA GLU A 9 -0.11 35.36 20.86
C GLU A 9 0.72 34.24 20.22
N LEU A 10 1.55 34.57 19.22
CA LEU A 10 2.49 33.65 18.58
C LEU A 10 3.45 33.02 19.60
N SER A 11 4.09 33.84 20.43
CA SER A 11 4.97 33.41 21.51
C SER A 11 4.28 32.45 22.48
N SER A 12 3.00 32.72 22.81
CA SER A 12 2.22 31.85 23.71
C SER A 12 1.99 30.45 23.13
N TYR A 13 1.79 30.33 21.82
CA TYR A 13 1.63 29.05 21.14
C TYR A 13 2.96 28.32 20.93
N LEU A 14 4.06 29.07 20.79
CA LEU A 14 5.42 28.53 20.61
C LEU A 14 6.13 28.14 21.92
N ARG A 15 5.46 28.19 23.08
CA ARG A 15 6.04 27.82 24.40
C ARG A 15 6.67 26.43 24.50
N LYS A 16 6.38 25.53 23.54
CA LYS A 16 6.96 24.18 23.48
C LYS A 16 8.34 24.14 22.82
N LEU A 17 8.76 25.21 22.16
CA LEU A 17 10.10 25.35 21.62
C LEU A 17 11.09 25.80 22.71
N PRO A 18 12.39 25.48 22.56
CA PRO A 18 13.45 26.11 23.34
C PRO A 18 13.34 27.65 23.29
N GLU A 19 13.76 28.31 24.36
CA GLU A 19 13.72 29.78 24.46
C GLU A 19 14.45 30.47 23.31
N GLU A 20 15.62 29.96 22.93
CA GLU A 20 16.46 30.49 21.86
C GLU A 20 15.75 30.43 20.50
N GLU A 21 15.31 29.24 20.08
CA GLU A 21 14.51 29.03 18.86
C GLU A 21 13.23 29.89 18.83
N ARG A 22 12.56 30.03 19.97
CA ARG A 22 11.36 30.86 20.07
C ARG A 22 11.69 32.35 19.90
N GLN A 23 12.81 32.82 20.44
CA GLN A 23 13.26 34.20 20.29
C GLN A 23 13.66 34.49 18.84
N ASP A 24 14.39 33.58 18.19
CA ASP A 24 14.79 33.72 16.79
C ASP A 24 13.56 33.86 15.87
N ILE A 25 12.55 32.98 16.04
CA ILE A 25 11.31 33.09 15.28
C ILE A 25 10.60 34.43 15.53
N LEU A 26 10.56 34.90 16.78
CA LEU A 26 9.91 36.17 17.10
C LEU A 26 10.66 37.37 16.48
N LEU A 27 11.99 37.30 16.42
CA LEU A 27 12.83 38.30 15.75
C LEU A 27 12.55 38.33 14.25
N ASP A 28 12.48 37.18 13.58
CA ASP A 28 12.14 37.11 12.15
C ASP A 28 10.79 37.77 11.83
N TYR A 29 9.77 37.51 12.65
CA TYR A 29 8.47 38.14 12.49
C TYR A 29 8.51 39.63 12.83
N GLU A 30 9.28 40.04 13.84
CA GLU A 30 9.48 41.45 14.18
C GLU A 30 10.13 42.22 13.02
N GLU A 31 11.16 41.66 12.38
CA GLU A 31 11.76 42.20 11.15
C GLU A 31 10.75 42.25 10.01
N HIS A 32 9.92 41.22 9.83
CA HIS A 32 8.88 41.22 8.81
C HIS A 32 7.86 42.37 8.99
N PHE A 33 7.45 42.63 10.24
CA PHE A 33 6.61 43.79 10.56
C PHE A 33 7.34 45.11 10.28
N GLN A 34 8.62 45.20 10.61
CA GLN A 34 9.45 46.39 10.34
C GLN A 34 9.49 46.71 8.84
N PHE A 35 9.80 45.72 8.00
CA PHE A 35 9.85 45.89 6.55
C PHE A 35 8.49 46.30 5.97
N GLY A 36 7.40 45.68 6.44
CA GLY A 36 6.05 46.05 5.98
C GLY A 36 5.69 47.50 6.31
N LEU A 37 6.09 47.99 7.48
CA LEU A 37 5.87 49.39 7.88
C LEU A 37 6.71 50.36 7.03
N GLU A 38 7.96 50.00 6.72
CA GLU A 38 8.83 50.79 5.82
C GLU A 38 8.29 50.87 4.39
N GLU A 39 7.61 49.82 3.91
CA GLU A 39 6.89 49.81 2.64
C GLU A 39 5.56 50.61 2.67
N GLY A 40 5.22 51.22 3.81
CA GLY A 40 4.01 52.02 3.99
C GLY A 40 2.75 51.22 4.26
N LYS A 41 2.85 49.92 4.57
CA LYS A 41 1.71 49.09 4.99
C LYS A 41 1.37 49.37 6.44
N THR A 42 0.10 49.22 6.79
CA THR A 42 -0.35 49.25 8.18
C THR A 42 -0.16 47.89 8.85
N GLU A 43 -0.05 47.86 10.19
CA GLU A 43 0.04 46.60 10.95
C GLU A 43 -1.12 45.64 10.63
N SER A 44 -2.31 46.18 10.39
CA SER A 44 -3.49 45.37 10.06
C SER A 44 -3.35 44.67 8.71
N GLU A 45 -2.78 45.32 7.71
CA GLU A 45 -2.54 44.74 6.38
C GLU A 45 -1.46 43.65 6.44
N ILE A 46 -0.42 43.87 7.24
CA ILE A 46 0.64 42.87 7.48
C ILE A 46 0.04 41.64 8.17
N ILE A 47 -0.74 41.81 9.23
CA ILE A 47 -1.43 40.72 9.94
C ILE A 47 -2.37 39.95 9.00
N GLN A 48 -3.08 40.65 8.13
CA GLN A 48 -3.97 39.99 7.16
C GLN A 48 -3.20 39.13 6.16
N GLY A 49 -2.01 39.56 5.75
CA GLY A 49 -1.11 38.79 4.88
C GLY A 49 -0.49 37.58 5.58
N LEU A 50 -0.15 37.70 6.87
CA LEU A 50 0.42 36.61 7.68
C LEU A 50 -0.62 35.56 8.08
N GLY A 51 -1.86 35.97 8.35
CA GLY A 51 -2.93 35.09 8.82
C GLY A 51 -2.92 34.89 10.35
N SER A 52 -3.38 33.73 10.82
CA SER A 52 -3.59 33.48 12.25
C SER A 52 -2.29 33.03 12.96
N PRO A 53 -1.89 33.68 14.08
CA PRO A 53 -0.75 33.26 14.90
C PRO A 53 -0.79 31.79 15.32
N LYS A 54 -2.00 31.28 15.58
CA LYS A 54 -2.23 29.89 15.98
C LYS A 54 -1.92 28.89 14.87
N VAL A 55 -2.23 29.24 13.63
CA VAL A 55 -1.97 28.38 12.46
C VAL A 55 -0.47 28.34 12.20
N ILE A 56 0.17 29.51 12.18
CA ILE A 56 1.62 29.67 12.04
C ILE A 56 2.36 28.84 13.10
N ALA A 57 1.99 28.99 14.37
CA ALA A 57 2.61 28.24 15.46
C ALA A 57 2.45 26.72 15.31
N LYS A 58 1.29 26.27 14.83
CA LYS A 58 1.05 24.84 14.61
C LYS A 58 1.95 24.26 13.52
N GLU A 59 2.19 25.03 12.47
CA GLU A 59 3.08 24.66 11.36
C GLU A 59 4.55 24.63 11.82
N LEU A 60 5.02 25.69 12.48
CA LEU A 60 6.37 25.76 13.04
C LEU A 60 6.66 24.62 14.03
N LEU A 61 5.70 24.32 14.93
CA LEU A 61 5.84 23.20 15.88
C LEU A 61 5.85 21.83 15.19
N ALA A 62 5.14 21.69 14.06
CA ALA A 62 5.18 20.45 13.29
C ALA A 62 6.55 20.28 12.64
N MET A 63 7.08 21.33 12.00
CA MET A 63 8.41 21.33 11.38
C MET A 63 9.51 21.03 12.39
N TYR A 64 9.51 21.71 13.54
CA TYR A 64 10.48 21.47 14.62
C TYR A 64 10.47 20.01 15.09
N ARG A 65 9.29 19.42 15.29
CA ARG A 65 9.17 18.00 15.68
C ARG A 65 9.70 17.05 14.63
N PHE A 66 9.51 17.35 13.34
CA PHE A 66 10.06 16.54 12.26
C PHE A 66 11.60 16.59 12.25
N ASP A 67 12.19 17.76 12.45
CA ASP A 67 13.65 17.91 12.49
C ASP A 67 14.27 17.34 13.77
N GLU A 68 13.59 17.45 14.92
CA GLU A 68 13.99 16.82 16.18
C GLU A 68 13.97 15.28 16.08
N MET A 69 12.95 14.71 15.42
CA MET A 69 12.89 13.27 15.14
C MET A 69 14.04 12.79 14.23
N LYS A 70 14.54 13.62 13.32
CA LYS A 70 15.73 13.30 12.51
C LYS A 70 17.01 13.36 13.33
N LYS A 71 17.15 14.34 14.23
CA LYS A 71 18.36 14.53 15.05
C LYS A 71 18.51 13.49 16.16
N ASN A 72 17.42 13.09 16.81
CA ASN A 72 17.44 12.12 17.91
C ASN A 72 16.39 11.01 17.70
N PRO A 73 16.70 9.98 16.89
CA PRO A 73 15.83 8.83 16.77
C PRO A 73 15.81 8.05 18.10
N SER A 74 14.80 8.31 18.94
CA SER A 74 14.53 7.50 20.13
C SER A 74 14.34 6.04 19.73
N THR A 75 15.03 5.12 20.41
CA THR A 75 14.94 3.66 20.16
C THR A 75 13.50 3.14 20.25
N SER A 76 12.63 3.78 21.05
CA SER A 76 11.20 3.46 21.13
C SER A 76 10.42 3.83 19.86
N ASN A 77 10.81 4.91 19.18
CA ASN A 77 10.17 5.33 17.93
C ASN A 77 10.66 4.48 16.76
N VAL A 78 11.94 4.12 16.76
CA VAL A 78 12.53 3.20 15.78
C VAL A 78 11.93 1.81 15.88
N THR A 79 11.83 1.23 17.08
CA THR A 79 11.21 -0.10 17.27
C THR A 79 9.73 -0.12 16.88
N ARG A 80 8.97 0.94 17.19
CA ARG A 80 7.57 1.07 16.73
C ARG A 80 7.48 1.19 15.21
N ALA A 81 8.36 1.96 14.58
CA ALA A 81 8.42 2.08 13.12
C ALA A 81 8.81 0.76 12.45
N VAL A 82 9.78 0.03 12.99
CA VAL A 82 10.18 -1.31 12.52
C VAL A 82 9.04 -2.31 12.68
N MET A 83 8.37 -2.33 13.84
CA MET A 83 7.22 -3.22 14.07
C MET A 83 6.05 -2.91 13.14
N ALA A 84 5.77 -1.62 12.90
CA ALA A 84 4.78 -1.19 11.92
C ALA A 84 5.17 -1.58 10.49
N ALA A 85 6.45 -1.43 10.11
CA ALA A 85 6.95 -1.82 8.79
C ALA A 85 6.87 -3.35 8.58
N ILE A 86 7.27 -4.14 9.58
CA ILE A 86 7.15 -5.61 9.56
C ILE A 86 5.68 -6.01 9.49
N GLY A 87 4.82 -5.43 10.33
CA GLY A 87 3.39 -5.70 10.34
C GLY A 87 2.73 -5.38 9.01
N LEU A 88 3.05 -4.23 8.41
CA LEU A 88 2.55 -3.83 7.10
C LEU A 88 3.05 -4.75 5.98
N SER A 89 4.33 -5.16 6.04
CA SER A 89 4.93 -6.08 5.08
C SER A 89 4.28 -7.47 5.14
N LEU A 90 4.10 -8.03 6.34
CA LEU A 90 3.43 -9.32 6.55
C LEU A 90 1.94 -9.26 6.20
N PHE A 91 1.26 -8.17 6.53
CA PHE A 91 -0.14 -7.96 6.17
C PHE A 91 -0.32 -7.91 4.66
N ASN A 92 0.51 -7.15 3.95
CA ASN A 92 0.51 -7.10 2.49
C ASN A 92 0.84 -8.47 1.88
N PHE A 93 1.82 -9.18 2.46
CA PHE A 93 2.18 -10.52 2.03
C PHE A 93 1.00 -11.50 2.13
N ILE A 94 0.28 -11.53 3.25
CA ILE A 94 -0.88 -12.43 3.42
C ILE A 94 -2.02 -12.05 2.45
N ILE A 95 -2.33 -10.76 2.33
CA ILE A 95 -3.41 -10.28 1.47
C ILE A 95 -3.15 -10.56 0.00
N VAL A 96 -1.90 -10.48 -0.46
CA VAL A 96 -1.55 -10.72 -1.86
C VAL A 96 -1.28 -12.20 -2.12
N LEU A 97 -0.49 -12.86 -1.25
CA LEU A 97 -0.09 -14.25 -1.42
C LEU A 97 -1.27 -15.22 -1.23
N GLY A 98 -2.16 -14.98 -0.26
CA GLY A 98 -3.30 -15.86 0.02
C GLY A 98 -4.18 -16.10 -1.21
N PRO A 99 -4.74 -15.04 -1.82
CA PRO A 99 -5.49 -15.14 -3.08
C PRO A 99 -4.65 -15.71 -4.22
N LEU A 100 -3.36 -15.36 -4.32
CA LEU A 100 -2.47 -15.89 -5.36
C LEU A 100 -2.36 -17.42 -5.28
N VAL A 101 -2.08 -17.95 -4.09
CA VAL A 101 -1.98 -19.40 -3.85
C VAL A 101 -3.32 -20.08 -4.10
N ALA A 102 -4.42 -19.48 -3.66
CA ALA A 102 -5.76 -20.02 -3.92
C ALA A 102 -6.06 -20.14 -5.42
N ILE A 103 -5.75 -19.11 -6.21
CA ILE A 103 -5.95 -19.12 -7.67
C ILE A 103 -5.04 -20.17 -8.33
N ILE A 104 -3.77 -20.27 -7.92
CA ILE A 104 -2.85 -21.28 -8.45
C ILE A 104 -3.37 -22.69 -8.16
N ALA A 105 -3.76 -22.96 -6.92
CA ALA A 105 -4.31 -24.26 -6.52
C ALA A 105 -5.59 -24.59 -7.30
N PHE A 106 -6.46 -23.60 -7.50
CA PHE A 106 -7.67 -23.74 -8.29
C PHE A 106 -7.37 -24.10 -9.75
N ILE A 107 -6.44 -23.41 -10.41
CA ILE A 107 -6.02 -23.72 -11.79
C ILE A 107 -5.38 -25.11 -11.86
N PHE A 108 -4.55 -25.46 -10.86
CA PHE A 108 -3.88 -26.75 -10.79
C PHE A 108 -4.88 -27.90 -10.61
N SER A 109 -5.97 -27.68 -9.87
CA SER A 109 -7.05 -28.67 -9.71
C SER A 109 -7.70 -29.03 -11.05
N PHE A 110 -7.87 -28.07 -11.96
CA PHE A 110 -8.39 -28.34 -13.30
C PHE A 110 -7.42 -29.12 -14.18
N TRP A 111 -6.11 -28.85 -14.06
CA TRP A 111 -5.09 -29.63 -14.76
C TRP A 111 -5.08 -31.08 -14.29
N ILE A 112 -5.02 -31.31 -12.98
CA ILE A 112 -5.02 -32.66 -12.41
C ILE A 112 -6.33 -33.38 -12.78
N GLY A 113 -7.48 -32.76 -12.51
CA GLY A 113 -8.78 -33.36 -12.78
C GLY A 113 -9.00 -33.64 -14.26
N GLY A 114 -8.57 -32.72 -15.14
CA GLY A 114 -8.61 -32.89 -16.59
C GLY A 114 -7.78 -34.07 -17.05
N ILE A 115 -6.49 -34.10 -16.69
CA ILE A 115 -5.57 -35.18 -17.08
C ILE A 115 -6.03 -36.52 -16.52
N ALA A 116 -6.40 -36.59 -15.24
CA ALA A 116 -6.89 -37.82 -14.61
C ALA A 116 -8.12 -38.38 -15.34
N SER A 117 -9.02 -37.51 -15.79
CA SER A 117 -10.22 -37.91 -16.53
C SER A 117 -9.89 -38.44 -17.93
N VAL A 118 -8.88 -37.88 -18.61
CA VAL A 118 -8.42 -38.36 -19.93
C VAL A 118 -7.77 -39.75 -19.83
N VAL A 119 -7.19 -40.12 -18.69
CA VAL A 119 -6.54 -41.43 -18.47
C VAL A 119 -7.56 -42.55 -18.20
N THR A 120 -8.84 -42.24 -18.01
CA THR A 120 -9.89 -43.24 -17.71
C THR A 120 -9.99 -44.43 -18.70
N PRO A 121 -9.73 -44.31 -20.01
CA PRO A 121 -9.81 -45.45 -20.94
C PRO A 121 -8.83 -46.58 -20.60
N PHE A 122 -7.67 -46.26 -20.02
CA PHE A 122 -6.68 -47.27 -19.62
C PHE A 122 -7.21 -48.17 -18.51
N PHE A 123 -8.04 -47.64 -17.60
CA PHE A 123 -8.70 -48.45 -16.56
C PHE A 123 -9.74 -49.40 -17.16
N VAL A 124 -10.48 -48.95 -18.18
CA VAL A 124 -11.46 -49.81 -18.88
C VAL A 124 -10.75 -50.97 -19.57
N ILE A 125 -9.61 -50.72 -20.23
CA ILE A 125 -8.79 -51.78 -20.82
C ILE A 125 -8.37 -52.80 -19.76
N GLY A 126 -7.97 -52.36 -18.56
CA GLY A 126 -7.67 -53.24 -17.44
C GLY A 126 -8.85 -54.13 -17.03
N LYS A 127 -10.06 -53.57 -16.96
CA LYS A 127 -11.28 -54.34 -16.65
C LYS A 127 -11.61 -55.39 -17.71
N VAL A 128 -11.31 -55.13 -18.98
CA VAL A 128 -11.47 -56.10 -20.08
C VAL A 128 -10.59 -57.33 -19.84
N PHE A 129 -9.31 -57.14 -19.50
CA PHE A 129 -8.40 -58.24 -19.20
C PHE A 129 -8.78 -59.03 -17.95
N MET A 130 -9.37 -58.37 -16.95
CA MET A 130 -9.82 -59.01 -15.71
C MET A 130 -11.19 -59.71 -15.85
N GLY A 131 -11.87 -59.62 -16.99
CA GLY A 131 -13.19 -60.21 -17.19
C GLY A 131 -14.32 -59.54 -16.38
N THR A 132 -14.10 -58.32 -15.86
CA THR A 132 -15.07 -57.56 -15.04
C THR A 132 -15.71 -56.40 -15.81
N PHE A 133 -15.47 -56.36 -17.13
CA PHE A 133 -15.94 -55.31 -18.03
C PHE A 133 -17.46 -55.33 -18.21
N ILE A 134 -18.07 -54.14 -18.16
CA ILE A 134 -19.45 -53.92 -18.58
C ILE A 134 -19.51 -52.81 -19.65
N TRP A 135 -20.45 -52.90 -20.59
CA TRP A 135 -20.59 -51.92 -21.68
C TRP A 135 -20.73 -50.47 -21.20
N LEU A 136 -21.33 -50.26 -20.02
CA LEU A 136 -21.43 -48.95 -19.38
C LEU A 136 -20.06 -48.32 -19.09
N ASP A 137 -19.03 -49.12 -18.80
CA ASP A 137 -17.67 -48.63 -18.51
C ASP A 137 -17.09 -47.85 -19.70
N LEU A 138 -17.36 -48.29 -20.95
CA LEU A 138 -16.93 -47.58 -22.15
C LEU A 138 -17.60 -46.22 -22.28
N PHE A 139 -18.93 -46.16 -22.10
CA PHE A 139 -19.67 -44.91 -22.21
C PHE A 139 -19.24 -43.89 -21.15
N VAL A 140 -19.03 -44.36 -19.90
CA VAL A 140 -18.54 -43.53 -18.81
C VAL A 140 -17.13 -43.02 -19.14
N SER A 141 -16.23 -43.87 -19.60
CA SER A 141 -14.87 -43.45 -19.94
C SER A 141 -14.81 -42.42 -21.07
N ILE A 142 -15.58 -42.60 -22.15
CA ILE A 142 -15.66 -41.61 -23.24
C ILE A 142 -16.18 -40.27 -22.70
N THR A 143 -17.17 -40.29 -21.80
CA THR A 143 -17.70 -39.09 -21.15
C THR A 143 -16.62 -38.39 -20.32
N PHE A 144 -15.85 -39.12 -19.52
CA PHE A 144 -14.75 -38.57 -18.73
C PHE A 144 -13.63 -38.00 -19.62
N VAL A 145 -13.33 -38.62 -20.76
CA VAL A 145 -12.37 -38.04 -21.73
C VAL A 145 -12.90 -36.70 -22.25
N GLY A 146 -14.17 -36.62 -22.63
CA GLY A 146 -14.79 -35.37 -23.10
C GLY A 146 -14.74 -34.27 -22.05
N VAL A 147 -15.18 -34.57 -20.82
CA VAL A 147 -15.12 -33.63 -19.69
C VAL A 147 -13.67 -33.24 -19.38
N GLY A 148 -12.75 -34.20 -19.38
CA GLY A 148 -11.33 -33.99 -19.10
C GLY A 148 -10.67 -33.02 -20.08
N LEU A 149 -10.96 -33.17 -21.38
CA LEU A 149 -10.48 -32.25 -22.40
C LEU A 149 -11.03 -30.82 -22.20
N LEU A 150 -12.32 -30.69 -21.88
CA LEU A 150 -12.92 -29.37 -21.57
C LEU A 150 -12.25 -28.72 -20.36
N LEU A 151 -12.00 -29.48 -19.29
CA LEU A 151 -11.28 -28.99 -18.10
C LEU A 151 -9.85 -28.56 -18.45
N CYS A 152 -9.13 -29.31 -19.28
CA CYS A 152 -7.79 -28.93 -19.75
C CYS A 152 -7.82 -27.63 -20.58
N ILE A 153 -8.82 -27.43 -21.44
CA ILE A 153 -8.99 -26.19 -22.21
C ILE A 153 -9.23 -25.01 -21.27
N ILE A 154 -10.14 -25.17 -20.31
CA ILE A 154 -10.40 -24.14 -19.28
C ILE A 154 -9.13 -23.84 -18.49
N ALA A 155 -8.40 -24.86 -18.06
CA ALA A 155 -7.14 -24.72 -17.33
C ALA A 155 -6.09 -23.95 -18.14
N PHE A 156 -5.96 -24.24 -19.44
CA PHE A 156 -5.04 -23.55 -20.34
C PHE A 156 -5.35 -22.05 -20.46
N TYR A 157 -6.60 -21.69 -20.73
CA TYR A 157 -7.00 -20.28 -20.84
C TYR A 157 -6.88 -19.54 -19.49
N SER A 158 -7.29 -20.17 -18.39
CA SER A 158 -7.12 -19.64 -17.03
C SER A 158 -5.65 -19.39 -16.71
N THR A 159 -4.76 -20.32 -17.06
CA THR A 159 -3.31 -20.17 -16.88
C THR A 159 -2.77 -18.99 -17.68
N LYS A 160 -3.17 -18.85 -18.95
CA LYS A 160 -2.73 -17.75 -19.82
C LYS A 160 -3.21 -16.39 -19.29
N TRP A 161 -4.45 -16.32 -18.85
CA TRP A 161 -5.02 -15.12 -18.23
C TRP A 161 -4.30 -14.76 -16.93
N PHE A 162 -4.08 -15.74 -16.06
CA PHE A 162 -3.41 -15.56 -14.77
C PHE A 162 -1.97 -15.05 -14.94
N LYS A 163 -1.22 -15.60 -15.89
CA LYS A 163 0.13 -15.10 -16.23
C LYS A 163 0.11 -13.63 -16.63
N ARG A 164 -0.85 -13.20 -17.47
CA ARG A 164 -1.00 -11.79 -17.86
C ARG A 164 -1.32 -10.90 -16.66
N LEU A 165 -2.17 -11.38 -15.75
CA LEU A 165 -2.54 -10.64 -14.54
C LEU A 165 -1.32 -10.44 -13.64
N CYS A 166 -0.50 -11.48 -13.43
CA CYS A 166 0.75 -11.37 -12.68
C CYS A 166 1.72 -10.36 -13.30
N VAL A 167 1.94 -10.44 -14.62
CA VAL A 167 2.82 -9.48 -15.32
C VAL A 167 2.31 -8.05 -15.19
N ARG A 168 0.99 -7.82 -15.38
CA ARG A 168 0.40 -6.50 -15.20
C ARG A 168 0.56 -5.97 -13.77
N TYR A 169 0.37 -6.82 -12.77
CA TYR A 169 0.56 -6.45 -11.37
C TYR A 169 1.99 -6.02 -11.08
N VAL A 170 2.98 -6.78 -11.56
CA VAL A 170 4.41 -6.44 -11.40
C VAL A 170 4.74 -5.12 -12.10
N ILE A 171 4.29 -4.94 -13.35
CA ILE A 171 4.52 -3.69 -14.10
C ILE A 171 3.86 -2.51 -13.39
N TRP A 172 2.63 -2.66 -12.89
CA TRP A 172 1.93 -1.61 -12.15
C TRP A 172 2.68 -1.23 -10.87
N ASN A 173 3.15 -2.21 -10.09
CA ASN A 173 3.97 -1.96 -8.91
C ASN A 173 5.24 -1.17 -9.26
N PHE A 174 5.92 -1.56 -10.33
CA PHE A 174 7.14 -0.88 -10.77
C PHE A 174 6.90 0.57 -11.21
N LYS A 175 5.78 0.84 -11.90
CA LYS A 175 5.39 2.20 -12.30
C LYS A 175 5.09 3.09 -11.09
N MET A 176 4.32 2.56 -10.13
CA MET A 176 4.00 3.26 -8.89
C MET A 176 5.26 3.64 -8.08
N ILE A 177 6.25 2.76 -8.03
CA ILE A 177 7.53 3.04 -7.34
C ILE A 177 8.34 4.11 -8.07
N LYS A 178 8.27 4.16 -9.40
CA LYS A 178 8.95 5.18 -10.22
C LYS A 178 8.23 6.54 -10.26
N GLY A 179 7.00 6.63 -9.74
CA GLY A 179 6.21 7.86 -9.76
C GLY A 179 5.64 8.21 -11.14
N GLU A 180 5.50 7.23 -12.04
CA GLU A 180 4.86 7.35 -13.36
C GLU A 180 3.43 6.81 -13.37
#